data_AF-A0A4R6PT44-F1
#
_entry.id   AF-A0A4R6PT44-F1
#
_cell.length_a   1.000
_cell.length_b   1.000
_cell.length_c   1.000
_cell.angle_alpha   90.00
_cell.angle_beta   90.00
_cell.angle_gamma   90.00
#
_symmetry.space_group_name_H-M   'P 1'
#
loop_
_entity.id
_entity.type
_entity.pdbx_description
1 polymer ?
#
loop_
_entity_poly.entity_id
_entity_poly.type
_entity_poly.pdbx_seq_one_letter_code
_entity_poly.pdbx_strand_id
1 'polypeptide(L)'
;MLGGFRSADWEGERMDPTIMATATAAASAVSAGLVAGITDTSKAAIADAYRGFKDLLTRKYGSVDVEIVERRPDAPSRQVVLAEELDAAGADEDPELIEAVQRLWRVIAEQAPAVAETVGVRLDRVEADADIEISDITTSSGNAAHLTDVKAGRSITITGIRTGYTPDPSTAPE
;
A
#
# COMPACT_ATOMS: atom_id res chain seq x y z
N MET A 1 8.37 21.09 -1.16
CA MET A 1 7.31 21.32 -2.17
C MET A 1 6.80 19.95 -2.54
N LEU A 2 5.56 19.65 -2.16
CA LEU A 2 4.94 18.32 -2.27
C LEU A 2 4.75 17.96 -3.76
N GLY A 3 5.70 17.23 -4.35
CA GLY A 3 5.49 16.52 -5.62
C GLY A 3 5.02 15.12 -5.25
N GLY A 4 3.74 14.80 -5.29
CA GLY A 4 2.86 15.00 -6.43
C GLY A 4 2.82 13.67 -7.16
N PHE A 5 1.94 12.78 -6.70
CA PHE A 5 1.47 11.55 -7.33
C PHE A 5 1.15 11.89 -8.81
N ARG A 6 2.14 11.82 -9.70
CA ARG A 6 1.98 12.21 -11.11
C ARG A 6 1.61 10.98 -11.92
N SER A 7 0.65 11.21 -12.80
CA SER A 7 -0.09 10.29 -13.67
C SER A 7 0.71 9.36 -14.60
N ALA A 8 1.98 9.06 -14.33
CA ALA A 8 2.87 8.37 -15.26
C ALA A 8 2.97 6.84 -15.06
N ASP A 9 2.56 6.28 -13.92
CA ASP A 9 2.44 4.81 -13.75
C ASP A 9 1.06 4.26 -14.19
N TRP A 10 0.14 5.13 -14.60
CA TRP A 10 -1.15 4.78 -15.20
C TRP A 10 -1.06 4.79 -16.73
N GLU A 11 -0.01 4.17 -17.29
CA GLU A 11 0.19 4.11 -18.74
C GLU A 11 -0.86 3.20 -19.39
N GLY A 12 -2.04 3.80 -19.64
CA GLY A 12 -3.15 3.26 -20.42
C GLY A 12 -4.34 2.78 -19.59
N GLU A 13 -5.15 3.70 -19.06
CA GLU A 13 -6.52 3.47 -18.51
C GLU A 13 -6.71 2.37 -17.43
N ARG A 14 -5.63 1.69 -17.01
CA ARG A 14 -5.62 0.55 -16.09
C ARG A 14 -4.81 0.82 -14.84
N MET A 15 -5.24 0.25 -13.72
CA MET A 15 -4.53 0.27 -12.44
C MET A 15 -4.10 -1.15 -12.05
N ASP A 16 -2.83 -1.34 -11.68
CA ASP A 16 -2.33 -2.64 -11.20
C ASP A 16 -3.24 -3.20 -10.06
N PRO A 17 -3.83 -4.40 -10.22
CA PRO A 17 -4.67 -5.05 -9.21
C PRO A 17 -4.00 -5.20 -7.84
N THR A 18 -2.66 -5.35 -7.83
CA THR A 18 -1.86 -5.40 -6.61
C THR A 18 -1.94 -4.10 -5.84
N ILE A 19 -1.95 -2.94 -6.52
CA ILE A 19 -2.07 -1.62 -5.88
C ILE A 19 -3.46 -1.48 -5.22
N MET A 20 -4.53 -1.98 -5.86
CA MET A 20 -5.88 -1.98 -5.30
C MET A 20 -5.99 -2.88 -4.06
N ALA A 21 -5.47 -4.11 -4.13
CA ALA A 21 -5.49 -5.05 -3.02
C ALA A 21 -4.69 -4.53 -1.81
N THR A 22 -3.58 -3.84 -2.10
CA THR A 22 -2.72 -3.21 -1.10
C THR A 22 -3.40 -2.03 -0.40
N ALA A 23 -4.13 -1.18 -1.14
CA ALA A 23 -4.93 -0.09 -0.57
C ALA A 23 -6.01 -0.62 0.39
N THR A 24 -6.67 -1.71 -0.01
CA THR A 24 -7.69 -2.42 0.77
C THR A 24 -7.10 -2.94 2.08
N ALA A 25 -5.92 -3.57 2.02
CA ALA A 25 -5.22 -4.06 3.21
C ALA A 25 -4.84 -2.94 4.16
N ALA A 26 -4.27 -1.84 3.65
CA ALA A 26 -3.90 -0.68 4.44
C ALA A 26 -5.11 -0.09 5.17
N ALA A 27 -6.21 0.15 4.45
CA ALA A 27 -7.45 0.66 5.02
C ALA A 27 -8.05 -0.26 6.08
N SER A 28 -8.02 -1.58 5.81
CA SER A 28 -8.49 -2.60 6.74
C SER A 28 -7.65 -2.65 8.01
N ALA A 29 -6.33 -2.58 7.91
CA ALA A 29 -5.43 -2.57 9.05
C ALA A 29 -5.63 -1.33 9.94
N VAL A 30 -5.82 -0.15 9.33
CA VAL A 30 -6.13 1.08 10.06
C VAL A 30 -7.50 0.97 10.76
N SER A 31 -8.52 0.47 10.06
CA SER A 31 -9.87 0.32 10.59
C SER A 31 -9.94 -0.70 11.74
N ALA A 32 -9.14 -1.77 11.64
CA ALA A 32 -8.98 -2.77 12.69
C ALA A 32 -8.12 -2.30 13.88
N GLY A 33 -7.54 -1.09 13.81
CA GLY A 33 -6.68 -0.55 14.86
C GLY A 33 -5.33 -1.25 14.99
N LEU A 34 -4.88 -1.95 13.94
CA LEU A 34 -3.58 -2.63 13.91
C LEU A 34 -2.42 -1.63 13.77
N VAL A 35 -2.72 -0.38 13.41
CA VAL A 35 -1.74 0.69 13.30
C VAL A 35 -1.82 1.63 14.49
N ALA A 36 -0.71 1.73 15.23
CA ALA A 36 -0.58 2.64 16.36
C ALA A 36 -0.39 4.09 15.92
N GLY A 37 -0.75 5.05 16.80
CA GLY A 37 -0.48 6.48 16.59
C GLY A 37 -1.46 7.20 15.64
N ILE A 38 -2.47 6.51 15.09
CA ILE A 38 -3.51 7.14 14.28
C ILE A 38 -4.65 7.63 15.18
N THR A 39 -5.07 8.88 14.99
CA THR A 39 -6.19 9.48 15.72
C THR A 39 -7.53 8.86 15.30
N ASP A 40 -8.55 8.92 16.16
CA ASP A 40 -9.86 8.36 15.82
C ASP A 40 -10.54 9.11 14.66
N THR A 41 -10.30 10.41 14.52
CA THR A 41 -10.76 11.20 13.36
C THR A 41 -10.10 10.72 12.06
N SER A 42 -8.80 10.43 12.10
CA SER A 42 -8.05 9.90 10.95
C SER A 42 -8.53 8.49 10.57
N LYS A 43 -8.79 7.63 11.56
CA LYS A 43 -9.39 6.30 11.33
C LYS A 43 -10.77 6.41 10.69
N ALA A 44 -11.63 7.31 11.18
CA ALA A 44 -12.96 7.53 10.63
C ALA A 44 -12.91 8.00 9.17
N ALA A 45 -12.02 8.94 8.85
CA ALA A 45 -11.83 9.42 7.47
C ALA A 45 -11.38 8.30 6.52
N ILE A 46 -10.43 7.47 6.94
CA ILE A 46 -9.97 6.31 6.16
C ILE A 46 -11.09 5.27 6.01
N ALA A 47 -11.84 4.98 7.08
CA ALA A 47 -12.95 4.04 7.04
C ALA A 47 -14.08 4.50 6.11
N ASP A 48 -14.38 5.79 6.07
CA ASP A 48 -15.39 6.36 5.16
C ASP A 48 -14.95 6.26 3.69
N ALA A 49 -13.69 6.58 3.39
CA ALA A 49 -13.14 6.41 2.04
C ALA A 49 -13.15 4.93 1.62
N TYR A 50 -12.79 4.03 2.54
CA TYR A 50 -12.78 2.59 2.30
C TYR A 50 -14.18 2.04 2.06
N ARG A 51 -15.17 2.45 2.85
CA ARG A 51 -16.57 2.09 2.66
C ARG A 51 -17.09 2.52 1.29
N GLY A 52 -16.75 3.74 0.85
CA GLY A 52 -17.11 4.20 -0.49
C GLY A 52 -16.52 3.34 -1.62
N PHE A 53 -15.26 2.92 -1.49
CA PHE A 53 -14.62 1.97 -2.40
C PHE A 53 -15.30 0.60 -2.35
N LYS A 54 -15.51 0.04 -1.16
CA LYS A 54 -16.14 -1.27 -0.97
C LYS A 54 -17.55 -1.31 -1.54
N ASP A 55 -18.36 -0.28 -1.30
CA ASP A 55 -19.71 -0.17 -1.86
C ASP A 55 -19.69 -0.15 -3.39
N LEU A 56 -18.72 0.53 -4.01
CA LEU A 56 -18.56 0.52 -5.46
C LEU A 56 -18.14 -0.86 -5.97
N LEU A 57 -17.14 -1.48 -5.34
CA LEU A 57 -16.65 -2.80 -5.68
C LEU A 57 -17.76 -3.84 -5.58
N THR A 58 -18.52 -3.89 -4.48
CA THR A 58 -19.64 -4.84 -4.31
C THR A 58 -20.75 -4.61 -5.33
N ARG A 59 -21.06 -3.36 -5.69
CA ARG A 59 -22.12 -3.06 -6.68
C ARG A 59 -21.77 -3.51 -8.09
N LYS A 60 -20.51 -3.37 -8.51
CA LYS A 60 -20.07 -3.69 -9.88
C LYS A 60 -19.42 -5.07 -10.02
N TYR A 61 -18.74 -5.52 -8.98
CA TYR A 61 -17.87 -6.69 -8.94
C TYR A 61 -18.21 -7.57 -7.72
N GLY A 62 -19.50 -7.85 -7.51
CA GLY A 62 -19.97 -8.62 -6.34
C GLY A 62 -19.42 -10.05 -6.21
N SER A 63 -18.66 -10.55 -7.20
CA SER A 63 -17.91 -11.80 -7.13
C SER A 63 -16.55 -11.69 -6.47
N VAL A 64 -16.01 -10.48 -6.29
CA VAL A 64 -14.71 -10.23 -5.65
C VAL A 64 -14.90 -10.23 -4.13
N ASP A 65 -14.21 -11.14 -3.42
CA ASP A 65 -14.29 -11.27 -1.96
C ASP A 65 -13.26 -10.39 -1.25
N VAL A 66 -13.66 -9.15 -0.99
CA VAL A 66 -12.85 -8.19 -0.21
C VAL A 66 -12.61 -8.65 1.24
N GLU A 67 -13.48 -9.51 1.79
CA GLU A 67 -13.37 -9.94 3.19
C GLU A 67 -12.14 -10.83 3.42
N ILE A 68 -11.57 -11.43 2.36
CA ILE A 68 -10.34 -12.20 2.47
C ILE A 68 -9.23 -11.34 3.08
N VAL A 69 -9.06 -10.11 2.57
CA VAL A 69 -8.07 -9.16 3.08
C VAL A 69 -8.53 -8.54 4.39
N GLU A 70 -9.79 -8.16 4.54
CA GLU A 70 -10.29 -7.53 5.78
C GLU A 70 -10.04 -8.39 7.03
N ARG A 71 -10.18 -9.72 6.90
CA ARG A 71 -9.97 -10.66 8.01
C ARG A 71 -8.51 -10.79 8.46
N ARG A 72 -7.54 -10.56 7.56
CA ARG A 72 -6.09 -10.55 7.85
C ARG A 72 -5.38 -9.62 6.87
N PRO A 73 -5.40 -8.30 7.12
CA PRO A 73 -4.84 -7.33 6.20
C PRO A 73 -3.31 -7.38 6.14
N ASP A 74 -2.68 -7.94 7.17
CA ASP A 74 -1.23 -8.15 7.31
C ASP A 74 -0.71 -9.37 6.53
N ALA A 75 -1.59 -10.19 5.92
CA ALA A 75 -1.20 -11.39 5.21
C ALA A 75 -1.03 -11.13 3.69
N PRO A 76 0.20 -11.12 3.14
CA PRO A 76 0.43 -10.81 1.73
C PRO A 76 -0.25 -11.81 0.78
N SER A 77 -0.35 -13.07 1.19
CA SER A 77 -1.04 -14.11 0.40
C SER A 77 -2.51 -13.80 0.15
N ARG A 78 -3.17 -13.04 1.04
CA ARG A 78 -4.57 -12.62 0.85
C ARG A 78 -4.70 -11.44 -0.11
N GLN A 79 -3.71 -10.56 -0.13
CA GLN A 79 -3.63 -9.46 -1.09
C GLN A 79 -3.41 -9.99 -2.50
N VAL A 80 -2.58 -11.04 -2.66
CA VAL A 80 -2.39 -11.72 -3.95
C VAL A 80 -3.70 -12.31 -4.45
N VAL A 81 -4.45 -13.03 -3.60
CA VAL A 81 -5.76 -13.59 -4.01
C VAL A 81 -6.73 -12.49 -4.41
N LEU A 82 -6.83 -11.41 -3.62
CA LEU A 82 -7.69 -10.28 -3.99
C LEU A 82 -7.27 -9.62 -5.30
N ALA A 83 -5.97 -9.48 -5.56
CA ALA A 83 -5.45 -8.95 -6.81
C ALA A 83 -5.81 -9.85 -8.01
N GLU A 84 -5.69 -11.17 -7.86
CA GLU A 84 -6.10 -12.14 -8.88
C GLU A 84 -7.61 -12.07 -9.16
N GLU A 85 -8.45 -11.93 -8.12
CA GLU A 85 -9.90 -11.77 -8.30
C GLU A 85 -10.27 -10.45 -9.00
N LEU A 86 -9.57 -9.36 -8.68
CA LEU A 86 -9.77 -8.05 -9.31
C LEU A 86 -9.38 -8.07 -10.79
N ASP A 87 -8.24 -8.69 -11.14
CA ASP A 87 -7.79 -8.86 -12.53
C ASP A 87 -8.77 -9.75 -13.32
N ALA A 88 -9.15 -10.90 -12.75
CA ALA A 88 -10.08 -11.83 -13.38
C ALA A 88 -11.47 -11.21 -13.63
N ALA A 89 -11.87 -10.24 -12.79
CA ALA A 89 -13.11 -9.51 -12.93
C ALA A 89 -13.01 -8.30 -13.88
N GLY A 90 -11.81 -7.93 -14.35
CA GLY A 90 -11.56 -6.72 -15.15
C GLY A 90 -11.81 -5.43 -14.37
N ALA A 91 -11.64 -5.48 -13.05
CA ALA A 91 -11.89 -4.35 -12.16
C ALA A 91 -10.81 -3.26 -12.27
N ASP A 92 -9.63 -3.66 -12.74
CA ASP A 92 -8.47 -2.82 -12.96
C ASP A 92 -8.57 -1.86 -14.14
N GLU A 93 -9.53 -2.05 -15.05
CA GLU A 93 -9.80 -1.13 -16.16
C GLU A 93 -10.99 -0.19 -15.89
N ASP A 94 -11.66 -0.30 -14.73
CA ASP A 94 -12.83 0.52 -14.42
C ASP A 94 -12.43 1.90 -13.89
N PRO A 95 -12.68 2.98 -14.65
CA PRO A 95 -12.26 4.31 -14.25
C PRO A 95 -12.92 4.78 -12.94
N GLU A 96 -14.15 4.37 -12.65
CA GLU A 96 -14.82 4.74 -11.40
C GLU A 96 -14.16 4.05 -10.20
N LEU A 97 -13.72 2.80 -10.38
CA LEU A 97 -13.03 2.04 -9.33
C LEU A 97 -11.61 2.56 -9.12
N ILE A 98 -10.89 2.86 -10.20
CA ILE A 98 -9.58 3.50 -10.17
C ILE A 98 -9.64 4.82 -9.39
N GLU A 99 -10.61 5.69 -9.71
CA GLU A 99 -10.80 6.96 -8.99
C GLU A 99 -11.10 6.74 -7.50
N ALA A 100 -11.91 5.73 -7.16
CA ALA A 100 -12.22 5.39 -5.78
C ALA A 100 -10.97 4.93 -5.00
N VAL A 101 -10.12 4.10 -5.61
CA VAL A 101 -8.85 3.64 -5.02
C VAL A 101 -7.86 4.79 -4.88
N GLN A 102 -7.74 5.67 -5.87
CA GLN A 102 -6.90 6.87 -5.77
C GLN A 102 -7.37 7.80 -4.65
N ARG A 103 -8.69 7.97 -4.47
CA ARG A 103 -9.24 8.73 -3.35
C ARG A 103 -8.90 8.08 -2.02
N LEU A 104 -9.04 6.76 -1.89
CA LEU A 104 -8.67 6.02 -0.69
C LEU A 104 -7.18 6.22 -0.35
N TRP A 105 -6.29 6.07 -1.34
CA TRP A 105 -4.86 6.27 -1.17
C TRP A 105 -4.49 7.67 -0.67
N ARG A 106 -5.09 8.70 -1.25
CA ARG A 106 -4.90 10.07 -0.81
C ARG A 106 -5.31 10.28 0.64
N VAL A 107 -6.46 9.74 1.04
CA VAL A 107 -6.92 9.83 2.44
C VAL A 107 -5.96 9.08 3.38
N ILE A 108 -5.47 7.90 3.00
CA ILE A 108 -4.46 7.17 3.79
C ILE A 108 -3.17 7.99 3.91
N ALA A 109 -2.67 8.57 2.82
CA ALA A 109 -1.45 9.38 2.83
C ALA A 109 -1.58 10.65 3.71
N GLU A 110 -2.74 11.30 3.69
CA GLU A 110 -3.01 12.49 4.50
C GLU A 110 -3.22 12.17 5.99
N GLN A 111 -3.90 11.07 6.29
CA GLN A 111 -4.38 10.76 7.65
C GLN A 111 -3.48 9.76 8.40
N ALA A 112 -2.68 8.98 7.67
CA ALA A 112 -1.84 7.92 8.19
C ALA A 112 -0.53 7.82 7.37
N PRO A 113 0.32 8.86 7.36
CA PRO A 113 1.52 8.91 6.52
C PRO A 113 2.46 7.71 6.76
N ALA A 114 2.61 7.26 8.01
CA ALA A 114 3.41 6.07 8.34
C ALA A 114 2.89 4.77 7.68
N VAL A 115 1.57 4.66 7.43
CA VAL A 115 0.97 3.54 6.69
C VAL A 115 1.27 3.66 5.21
N ALA A 116 1.14 4.87 4.66
CA ALA A 116 1.49 5.13 3.27
C ALA A 116 2.99 4.87 3.01
N GLU A 117 3.87 5.12 3.98
CA GLU A 117 5.30 4.80 3.90
C GLU A 117 5.57 3.29 4.00
N THR A 118 4.93 2.59 4.93
CA THR A 118 5.09 1.13 5.11
C THR A 118 4.63 0.35 3.88
N VAL A 119 3.59 0.86 3.23
CA VAL A 119 2.99 0.23 2.05
C VAL A 119 3.59 0.79 0.74
N GLY A 120 4.27 1.95 0.82
CA GLY A 120 4.76 2.73 -0.31
C GLY A 120 6.23 2.53 -0.69
N VAL A 121 6.97 1.56 -0.15
CA VAL A 121 8.33 1.26 -0.67
C VAL A 121 8.26 0.30 -1.86
N ARG A 122 7.62 0.77 -2.93
CA ARG A 122 7.78 0.27 -4.28
C ARG A 122 8.07 1.48 -5.17
N LEU A 123 9.33 1.63 -5.57
CA LEU A 123 9.77 2.71 -6.43
C LEU A 123 9.86 2.14 -7.84
N ASP A 124 8.80 2.21 -8.64
CA ASP A 124 8.79 1.60 -9.98
C ASP A 124 9.34 2.50 -11.09
N ARG A 125 9.41 3.81 -10.85
CA ARG A 125 10.23 4.76 -11.62
C ARG A 125 10.51 6.00 -10.79
N VAL A 126 11.79 6.38 -10.64
CA VAL A 126 12.19 7.59 -9.91
C VAL A 126 13.30 8.28 -10.67
N GLU A 127 13.05 9.49 -11.19
CA GLU A 127 14.11 10.36 -11.70
C GLU A 127 14.33 11.52 -10.71
N ALA A 128 15.52 11.56 -10.13
CA ALA A 128 15.95 12.67 -9.28
C ALA A 128 17.24 13.27 -9.87
N ASP A 129 17.31 14.59 -10.05
CA ASP A 129 18.53 15.26 -10.53
C ASP A 129 19.69 15.25 -9.51
N ALA A 130 19.42 14.81 -8.27
CA ALA A 130 20.34 14.86 -7.14
C ALA A 130 20.64 13.45 -6.57
N ASP A 131 20.88 13.34 -5.26
CA ASP A 131 21.05 12.06 -4.57
C ASP A 131 19.68 11.50 -4.16
N ILE A 132 19.56 10.18 -4.20
CA ILE A 132 18.47 9.41 -3.60
C ILE A 132 19.07 8.68 -2.39
N GLU A 133 18.51 8.90 -1.19
CA GLU A 133 18.93 8.20 0.02
C GLU A 133 17.74 7.48 0.65
N ILE A 134 17.92 6.19 0.93
CA ILE A 134 16.96 5.34 1.61
C ILE A 134 17.67 4.72 2.83
N SER A 135 17.17 4.99 4.04
CA SER A 135 17.86 4.61 5.28
C SER A 135 16.91 3.90 6.26
N ASP A 136 17.46 2.96 7.03
CA ASP A 136 16.80 2.24 8.14
C ASP A 136 15.53 1.45 7.77
N ILE A 137 15.59 0.68 6.69
CA ILE A 137 14.48 -0.19 6.27
C ILE A 137 14.40 -1.43 7.17
N THR A 138 13.24 -1.73 7.75
CA THR A 138 13.02 -2.97 8.53
C THR A 138 11.85 -3.77 7.99
N THR A 139 12.08 -5.04 7.63
CA THR A 139 11.01 -5.95 7.18
C THR A 139 11.00 -7.25 7.98
N SER A 140 9.79 -7.69 8.38
CA SER A 140 9.57 -8.93 9.13
C SER A 140 9.50 -10.15 8.20
N SER A 141 9.02 -9.99 6.97
CA SER A 141 9.12 -10.96 5.88
C SER A 141 8.80 -10.28 4.55
N GLY A 142 9.63 -10.48 3.52
CA GLY A 142 9.46 -9.89 2.18
C GLY A 142 10.61 -8.98 1.75
N ASN A 143 10.47 -8.39 0.55
CA ASN A 143 11.46 -7.51 -0.06
C ASN A 143 11.50 -6.15 0.68
N ALA A 144 12.69 -5.69 1.05
CA ALA A 144 12.88 -4.42 1.75
C ALA A 144 12.70 -3.18 0.86
N ALA A 145 13.13 -3.29 -0.39
CA ALA A 145 12.89 -2.27 -1.39
C ALA A 145 12.70 -2.97 -2.74
N HIS A 146 11.69 -2.53 -3.48
CA HIS A 146 11.53 -2.88 -4.89
C HIS A 146 11.76 -1.61 -5.71
N LEU A 147 12.77 -1.63 -6.56
CA LEU A 147 13.23 -0.48 -7.36
C LEU A 147 13.22 -0.88 -8.84
N THR A 148 12.28 -0.34 -9.60
CA THR A 148 12.23 -0.42 -11.07
C THR A 148 12.52 0.98 -11.61
N ASP A 149 13.24 1.08 -12.73
CA ASP A 149 13.54 2.34 -13.45
C ASP A 149 13.91 3.57 -12.56
N VAL A 150 14.88 3.40 -11.65
CA VAL A 150 15.38 4.46 -10.78
C VAL A 150 16.65 5.08 -11.35
N LYS A 151 16.64 6.40 -11.52
CA LYS A 151 17.75 7.22 -11.99
C LYS A 151 17.99 8.38 -11.02
N ALA A 152 19.16 8.36 -10.39
CA ALA A 152 19.69 9.50 -9.68
C ALA A 152 20.68 10.25 -10.57
N GLY A 153 20.64 11.57 -10.53
CA GLY A 153 21.58 12.46 -11.22
C GLY A 153 22.97 12.40 -10.59
N ARG A 154 23.08 11.95 -9.33
CA ARG A 154 24.37 11.80 -8.62
C ARG A 154 24.57 10.42 -8.01
N SER A 155 23.80 10.05 -7.00
CA SER A 155 23.97 8.76 -6.34
C SER A 155 22.67 8.20 -5.79
N ILE A 156 22.61 6.87 -5.67
CA ILE A 156 21.57 6.15 -4.95
C ILE A 156 22.26 5.47 -3.78
N THR A 157 21.87 5.81 -2.55
CA THR A 157 22.42 5.24 -1.32
C THR A 157 21.31 4.53 -0.56
N ILE A 158 21.54 3.27 -0.20
CA ILE A 158 20.62 2.50 0.64
C ILE A 158 21.38 1.96 1.85
N THR A 159 20.96 2.35 3.05
CA THR A 159 21.66 2.04 4.30
C THR A 159 20.72 1.44 5.34
N GLY A 160 21.20 0.50 6.16
CA GLY A 160 20.46 0.04 7.34
C GLY A 160 19.27 -0.89 7.04
N ILE A 161 19.35 -1.73 6.00
CA ILE A 161 18.31 -2.73 5.72
C ILE A 161 18.39 -3.88 6.74
N ARG A 162 17.28 -4.16 7.42
CA ARG A 162 17.10 -5.24 8.41
C ARG A 162 15.96 -6.14 7.98
N THR A 163 16.26 -7.38 7.59
CA THR A 163 15.25 -8.39 7.24
C THR A 163 15.22 -9.50 8.29
N GLY A 164 14.02 -9.92 8.71
CA GLY A 164 13.82 -11.11 9.54
C GLY A 164 14.22 -10.98 11.01
N TYR A 165 13.59 -10.06 11.76
CA TYR A 165 13.71 -10.06 13.22
C TYR A 165 13.16 -11.37 13.80
N THR A 166 14.06 -12.29 14.15
CA THR A 166 13.76 -13.38 15.09
C THR A 166 14.23 -12.88 16.45
N PRO A 167 13.35 -12.61 17.42
CA PRO A 167 13.78 -12.25 18.77
C PRO A 167 14.68 -13.34 19.33
N ASP A 168 15.81 -12.94 19.92
CA ASP A 168 16.75 -13.85 20.58
C ASP A 168 16.05 -14.55 21.76
N PRO A 169 15.89 -15.89 21.75
CA PRO A 169 15.25 -16.62 22.83
C PRO A 169 16.03 -16.53 24.17
N SER A 170 17.27 -16.04 24.17
CA SER A 170 18.09 -15.85 25.37
C SER A 170 17.71 -14.62 26.21
N THR A 171 16.71 -13.82 25.79
CA THR A 171 16.27 -12.61 26.51
C THR A 171 14.97 -12.78 27.30
N ALA A 172 14.41 -13.99 27.36
CA ALA A 172 13.33 -14.28 28.29
C ALA A 172 13.87 -14.28 29.72
N PRO A 173 13.34 -13.45 30.65
CA PRO A 173 13.67 -13.58 32.06
C PRO A 173 13.14 -14.94 32.58
N GLU A 174 13.98 -15.65 33.34
CA GLU A 174 13.64 -16.92 34.03
C GLU A 174 12.40 -16.81 34.92
#